data_AF-A0A6A3H180-F1
#
_entry.id   AF-A0A6A3H180-F1
#
_cell.length_a   1.000
_cell.length_b   1.000
_cell.length_c   1.000
_cell.angle_alpha   90.00
_cell.angle_beta   90.00
_cell.angle_gamma   90.00
#
_symmetry.space_group_name_H-M   'P 1'
#
loop_
_entity.id
_entity.type
_entity.pdbx_description
1 polymer ?
#
loop_
_entity_poly.entity_id
_entity_poly.type
_entity_poly.pdbx_seq_one_letter_code
_entity_poly.pdbx_strand_id
1 'polypeptide(L)'
;MDKVLRDEIEVSDVCMAEDPEEDLRLRFVAAMTLCEDEAIAMISATGEEAAEFESSANEIDLADYAHELAFLPDLTDSALTVLDYASKNVVCTAHTESQRAKLVGMLKKQEGIMIASGNALPPPAYG
;
A
#
# COMPACT_ATOMS: atom_id res chain seq x y z
N MET A 1 12.91 61.28 -21.57
CA MET A 1 12.43 60.07 -22.26
C MET A 1 13.49 59.02 -21.96
N ASP A 2 13.25 57.93 -21.23
CA ASP A 2 12.06 57.09 -21.21
C ASP A 2 11.75 56.54 -19.82
N LYS A 3 10.45 56.49 -19.51
CA LYS A 3 9.87 55.74 -18.41
C LYS A 3 9.65 54.32 -18.93
N VAL A 4 10.22 53.31 -18.28
CA VAL A 4 9.66 51.95 -18.36
C VAL A 4 9.51 51.46 -16.94
N LEU A 5 8.24 51.28 -16.59
CA LEU A 5 7.72 50.86 -15.31
C LEU A 5 8.36 49.51 -14.97
N ARG A 6 9.04 49.46 -13.83
CA ARG A 6 9.40 48.19 -13.21
C ARG A 6 8.08 47.66 -12.66
N ASP A 7 7.44 46.74 -13.38
CA ASP A 7 6.33 45.99 -12.84
C ASP A 7 6.87 45.25 -11.61
N GLU A 8 6.43 45.71 -10.45
CA GLU A 8 6.50 44.97 -9.20
C GLU A 8 5.69 43.70 -9.46
N ILE A 9 6.37 42.58 -9.68
CA ILE A 9 5.75 41.27 -9.45
C ILE A 9 5.58 41.20 -7.94
N GLU A 10 4.46 41.74 -7.47
CA GLU A 10 3.89 41.35 -6.20
C GLU A 10 3.63 39.85 -6.34
N VAL A 11 4.53 39.05 -5.77
CA VAL A 11 4.21 37.69 -5.35
C VAL A 11 3.21 37.87 -4.21
N SER A 12 1.96 38.15 -4.58
CA SER A 12 0.86 38.19 -3.64
C SER A 12 0.68 36.78 -3.13
N ASP A 13 1.11 36.64 -1.88
CA ASP A 13 0.59 35.80 -0.83
C ASP A 13 -0.04 34.49 -1.32
N VAL A 14 0.68 33.40 -1.07
CA VAL A 14 0.15 32.04 -1.09
C VAL A 14 -1.22 32.06 -0.40
N CYS A 15 -2.29 32.05 -1.20
CA CYS A 15 -3.63 31.87 -0.67
C CYS A 15 -3.61 30.55 0.09
N MET A 16 -3.64 30.64 1.42
CA MET A 16 -4.01 29.52 2.26
C MET A 16 -5.35 29.05 1.72
N ALA A 17 -5.38 27.84 1.18
CA ALA A 17 -6.59 27.25 0.66
C ALA A 17 -7.66 27.31 1.77
N GLU A 18 -8.71 28.10 1.56
CA GLU A 18 -9.88 28.17 2.46
C GLU A 18 -10.57 26.79 2.56
N ASP A 19 -10.34 25.90 1.59
CA ASP A 19 -10.67 24.48 1.63
C ASP A 19 -9.64 23.66 0.81
N PRO A 20 -8.89 22.72 1.42
CA PRO A 20 -7.94 21.87 0.69
C PRO A 20 -8.61 20.96 -0.35
N GLU A 21 -9.91 20.67 -0.22
CA GLU A 21 -10.65 19.88 -1.21
C GLU A 21 -10.93 20.69 -2.48
N GLU A 22 -11.32 21.97 -2.32
CA GLU A 22 -11.57 22.86 -3.46
C GLU A 22 -10.28 23.18 -4.23
N ASP A 23 -9.17 23.36 -3.52
CA ASP A 23 -7.83 23.54 -4.10
C ASP A 23 -7.38 22.31 -4.91
N LEU A 24 -7.64 21.09 -4.41
CA LEU A 24 -7.37 19.86 -5.16
C LEU A 24 -8.27 19.74 -6.41
N ARG A 25 -9.56 20.08 -6.30
CA ARG A 25 -10.50 20.08 -7.43
C ARG A 25 -10.05 21.07 -8.51
N LEU A 26 -9.63 22.28 -8.11
CA LEU A 26 -9.18 23.30 -9.05
C LEU A 26 -7.90 22.88 -9.77
N ARG A 27 -6.92 22.29 -9.07
CA ARG A 27 -5.70 21.75 -9.68
C ARG A 27 -5.99 20.60 -10.64
N PHE A 28 -6.92 19.71 -10.28
CA PHE A 28 -7.33 18.61 -11.15
C PHE A 28 -7.98 19.12 -12.44
N VAL A 29 -8.90 20.09 -12.33
CA VAL A 29 -9.54 20.72 -13.50
C VAL A 29 -8.50 21.44 -14.36
N ALA A 30 -7.60 22.21 -13.76
CA ALA A 30 -6.52 22.88 -14.48
C ALA A 30 -5.61 21.90 -15.23
N ALA A 31 -5.24 20.79 -14.59
CA ALA A 31 -4.44 19.73 -15.21
C ALA A 31 -5.16 19.06 -16.39
N MET A 32 -6.47 18.81 -16.29
CA MET A 32 -7.23 18.28 -17.41
C MET A 32 -7.32 19.28 -18.57
N THR A 33 -7.56 20.56 -18.29
CA THR A 33 -7.65 21.60 -19.34
C THR A 33 -6.31 21.87 -20.02
N LEU A 34 -5.19 21.80 -19.29
CA LEU A 34 -3.85 21.88 -19.87
C LEU A 34 -3.52 20.64 -20.72
N CYS A 35 -4.02 19.47 -20.31
CA CYS A 35 -3.83 18.22 -21.04
C CYS A 35 -4.65 18.19 -22.33
N GLU A 36 -5.84 18.79 -22.37
CA GLU A 36 -6.67 18.84 -23.58
C GLU A 36 -6.01 19.64 -24.72
N ASP A 37 -5.43 20.81 -24.43
CA ASP A 37 -4.81 21.65 -25.47
C ASP A 37 -3.50 21.04 -26.03
N GLU A 38 -2.67 20.41 -25.20
CA GLU A 38 -1.47 19.69 -25.65
C GLU A 38 -1.79 18.31 -26.25
N ALA A 39 -2.77 17.57 -25.73
CA ALA A 39 -3.16 16.27 -26.27
C ALA A 39 -3.87 16.40 -27.62
N ILE A 40 -4.72 17.41 -27.84
CA ILE A 40 -5.35 17.65 -29.14
C ILE A 40 -4.30 18.02 -30.20
N ALA A 41 -3.29 18.81 -29.83
CA ALA A 41 -2.18 19.16 -30.71
C ALA A 41 -1.28 17.95 -31.02
N MET A 42 -1.00 17.09 -30.04
CA MET A 42 -0.24 15.85 -30.23
C MET A 42 -1.01 14.83 -31.08
N ILE A 43 -2.30 14.59 -30.81
CA ILE A 43 -3.16 13.66 -31.58
C ILE A 43 -3.35 14.13 -33.03
N SER A 44 -3.40 15.45 -33.28
CA SER A 44 -3.47 15.97 -34.66
C SER A 44 -2.12 15.93 -35.39
N ALA A 45 -0.99 15.98 -34.67
CA ALA A 45 0.36 15.98 -35.26
C ALA A 45 0.92 14.56 -35.47
N THR A 46 0.57 13.62 -34.60
CA THR A 46 0.90 12.20 -34.72
C THR A 46 -0.39 11.44 -34.96
N GLY A 47 -0.72 11.20 -36.24
CA GLY A 47 -1.80 10.31 -36.65
C GLY A 47 -1.46 8.85 -36.30
N GLU A 48 -1.19 8.60 -35.03
CA GLU A 48 -0.65 7.36 -34.48
C GLU A 48 -1.65 6.93 -33.42
N GLU A 49 -2.45 5.93 -33.82
CA GLU A 49 -3.42 5.22 -32.99
C GLU A 49 -2.86 5.02 -31.59
N ALA A 50 -3.64 5.46 -30.59
CA ALA A 50 -3.33 5.29 -29.18
C ALA A 50 -2.93 3.84 -28.94
N ALA A 51 -1.63 3.60 -28.71
CA ALA A 51 -1.10 2.28 -28.49
C ALA A 51 -1.90 1.62 -27.36
N GLU A 52 -2.69 0.63 -27.75
CA GLU A 52 -3.56 -0.18 -26.93
C GLU A 52 -2.72 -0.80 -25.80
N PHE A 53 -2.77 -0.20 -24.61
CA PHE A 53 -2.49 -0.90 -23.35
C PHE A 53 -3.66 -1.83 -22.99
N GLU A 54 -4.28 -2.46 -23.99
CA GLU A 54 -5.30 -3.46 -23.80
C GLU A 54 -4.57 -4.74 -23.36
N SER A 55 -4.41 -4.90 -22.04
CA SER A 55 -4.11 -6.21 -21.48
C SER A 55 -5.22 -7.13 -21.96
N SER A 56 -4.94 -8.01 -22.91
CA SER A 56 -5.88 -9.04 -23.36
C SER A 56 -6.56 -9.63 -22.14
N ALA A 57 -7.89 -9.53 -22.07
CA ALA A 57 -8.64 -10.07 -20.95
C ALA A 57 -8.22 -11.54 -20.80
N ASN A 58 -7.49 -11.85 -19.73
CA ASN A 58 -7.13 -13.21 -19.44
C ASN A 58 -8.46 -13.91 -19.18
N GLU A 59 -8.88 -14.79 -20.10
CA GLU A 59 -10.12 -15.56 -20.00
C GLU A 59 -9.88 -16.60 -18.90
N ILE A 60 -9.97 -16.16 -17.65
CA ILE A 60 -9.91 -17.03 -16.48
C ILE A 60 -11.26 -17.76 -16.46
N ASP A 61 -11.23 -19.09 -16.55
CA ASP A 61 -12.45 -19.87 -16.29
C ASP A 61 -12.88 -19.59 -14.85
N LEU A 62 -14.03 -18.93 -14.71
CA LEU A 62 -14.56 -18.51 -13.42
C LEU A 62 -14.85 -19.72 -12.52
N ALA A 63 -15.01 -20.91 -13.10
CA ALA A 63 -15.16 -22.16 -12.36
C ALA A 63 -13.87 -22.56 -11.65
N ASP A 64 -12.71 -22.34 -12.27
CA ASP A 64 -11.40 -22.61 -11.65
C ASP A 64 -11.15 -21.64 -10.49
N TYR A 65 -11.50 -20.36 -10.67
CA TYR A 65 -11.42 -19.36 -9.60
C TYR A 65 -12.34 -19.70 -8.42
N ALA A 66 -13.57 -20.14 -8.69
CA ALA A 66 -14.49 -20.59 -7.63
C ALA A 66 -13.98 -21.82 -6.88
N HIS A 67 -13.28 -22.74 -7.57
CA HIS A 67 -12.64 -23.89 -6.95
C HIS A 67 -11.50 -23.44 -6.02
N GLU A 68 -10.64 -22.52 -6.47
CA GLU A 68 -9.56 -21.98 -5.63
C GLU A 68 -10.11 -21.30 -4.36
N LEU A 69 -11.23 -20.58 -4.47
CA LEU A 69 -11.91 -19.96 -3.34
C LEU A 69 -12.49 -20.99 -2.34
N ALA A 70 -12.82 -22.22 -2.77
CA ALA A 70 -13.34 -23.26 -1.89
C ALA A 70 -12.29 -23.81 -0.90
N PHE A 71 -11.00 -23.55 -1.16
CA PHE A 71 -9.89 -23.91 -0.26
C PHE A 71 -9.47 -22.79 0.67
N LEU A 72 -10.05 -21.58 0.52
CA LEU A 72 -9.78 -20.52 1.48
C LEU A 72 -10.42 -20.89 2.83
N PRO A 73 -9.68 -20.79 3.94
CA PRO A 73 -10.28 -20.93 5.25
C PRO A 73 -11.37 -19.87 5.43
N ASP A 74 -12.43 -20.22 6.17
CA ASP A 74 -13.47 -19.25 6.50
C ASP A 74 -12.84 -18.07 7.25
N LEU A 75 -12.93 -16.88 6.66
CA LEU A 75 -12.37 -15.65 7.22
C LEU A 75 -13.19 -15.14 8.41
N THR A 76 -14.41 -15.64 8.58
CA THR A 76 -15.27 -15.33 9.74
C THR A 76 -14.97 -16.21 10.94
N ASP A 77 -14.35 -17.37 10.73
CA ASP A 77 -13.77 -18.15 11.80
C ASP A 77 -12.52 -17.45 12.29
N SER A 78 -12.57 -16.96 13.54
CA SER A 78 -11.35 -16.59 14.24
C SER A 78 -10.48 -17.83 14.38
N ALA A 79 -9.51 -18.01 13.48
CA ALA A 79 -8.47 -19.00 13.66
C ALA A 79 -7.74 -18.67 14.96
N LEU A 80 -8.01 -19.44 16.02
CA LEU A 80 -7.31 -19.34 17.30
C LEU A 80 -5.90 -19.88 17.08
N THR A 81 -5.02 -19.01 16.60
CA THR A 81 -3.59 -19.29 16.45
C THR A 81 -2.97 -19.30 17.85
N VAL A 82 -2.88 -20.49 18.45
CA VAL A 82 -2.23 -20.68 19.76
C VAL A 82 -0.72 -20.84 19.55
N LEU A 83 0.08 -19.97 20.17
CA LEU A 83 1.54 -20.05 20.11
C LEU A 83 2.09 -21.04 21.16
N ASP A 84 2.81 -22.06 20.69
CA ASP A 84 3.48 -23.03 21.57
C ASP A 84 4.79 -22.47 22.16
N TYR A 85 4.68 -21.81 23.31
CA TYR A 85 5.82 -21.31 24.08
C TYR A 85 6.68 -22.42 24.71
N ALA A 86 6.23 -23.69 24.68
CA ALA A 86 7.01 -24.83 25.12
C ALA A 86 7.88 -25.43 24.00
N SER A 87 7.76 -24.91 22.78
CA SER A 87 8.56 -25.35 21.64
C SER A 87 10.07 -25.25 21.89
N LYS A 88 10.84 -26.18 21.31
CA LYS A 88 12.31 -26.29 21.51
C LYS A 88 13.07 -24.97 21.27
N ASN A 89 12.60 -24.14 20.32
CA ASN A 89 13.22 -22.87 20.00
C ASN A 89 13.00 -21.80 21.08
N VAL A 90 11.87 -21.85 21.80
CA VAL A 90 11.57 -20.95 22.92
C VAL A 90 12.24 -21.45 24.21
N VAL A 91 12.27 -22.77 24.39
CA VAL A 91 12.86 -23.45 25.56
C VAL A 91 14.30 -23.91 25.27
N CYS A 92 15.08 -23.08 24.58
CA CYS A 92 16.47 -23.39 24.24
C CYS A 92 17.32 -23.69 25.48
N THR A 93 18.00 -24.84 25.52
CA THR A 93 18.81 -25.30 26.66
C THR A 93 20.06 -24.46 26.90
N ALA A 94 20.50 -23.70 25.88
CA ALA A 94 21.61 -22.75 26.02
C ALA A 94 21.26 -21.52 26.86
N HIS A 95 19.97 -21.27 27.12
CA HIS A 95 19.50 -20.12 27.87
C HIS A 95 19.23 -20.48 29.33
N THR A 96 19.61 -19.58 30.24
CA THR A 96 19.21 -19.67 31.65
C THR A 96 17.69 -19.58 31.80
N GLU A 97 17.15 -20.07 32.91
CA GLU A 97 15.71 -19.99 33.19
C GLU A 97 15.18 -18.54 33.19
N SER A 98 15.94 -17.60 33.74
CA SER A 98 15.60 -16.17 33.72
C SER A 98 15.51 -15.60 32.29
N GLN A 99 16.46 -15.96 31.42
CA GLN A 99 16.43 -15.55 30.02
C GLN A 99 15.23 -16.14 29.27
N ARG A 100 14.91 -17.42 29.51
CA ARG A 100 13.72 -18.07 28.92
C ARG A 100 12.43 -17.42 29.39
N ALA A 101 12.29 -17.15 30.70
CA ALA A 101 11.11 -16.48 31.25
C ALA A 101 10.93 -15.07 30.65
N LYS A 102 12.02 -14.31 30.48
CA LYS A 102 11.99 -12.98 29.86
C LYS A 102 11.55 -13.05 28.39
N LEU A 103 12.07 -14.01 27.62
CA LEU A 103 11.69 -14.23 26.23
C LEU A 103 10.20 -14.57 26.12
N VAL A 104 9.72 -15.54 26.91
CA VAL A 104 8.30 -15.92 26.93
C VAL A 104 7.42 -14.72 27.30
N GLY A 105 7.82 -13.91 28.28
CA GLY A 105 7.11 -12.69 28.64
C GLY A 105 7.00 -11.68 27.48
N MET A 106 8.08 -11.49 26.72
CA MET A 106 8.06 -10.61 25.54
C MET A 106 7.17 -11.16 24.42
N LEU A 107 7.26 -12.46 24.13
CA LEU A 107 6.46 -13.10 23.08
C LEU A 107 4.96 -13.08 23.41
N LYS A 108 4.58 -13.33 24.67
CA LYS A 108 3.19 -13.19 25.13
C LYS A 108 2.67 -11.76 24.99
N LYS A 109 3.51 -10.76 25.27
CA LYS A 109 3.13 -9.34 25.09
C LYS A 109 2.88 -8.98 23.62
N GLN A 110 3.54 -9.66 22.68
CA GLN A 110 3.45 -9.38 21.23
C GLN A 110 2.57 -10.37 20.47
N GLU A 111 1.84 -11.24 21.15
CA GLU A 111 1.06 -12.33 20.56
C GLU A 111 0.09 -11.85 19.46
N GLY A 112 -0.66 -10.77 19.70
CA GLY A 112 -1.59 -10.22 18.71
C GLY A 112 -0.92 -9.79 17.40
N ILE A 113 0.30 -9.23 17.47
CA ILE A 113 1.07 -8.84 16.27
C ILE A 113 1.60 -10.07 15.56
N MET A 114 2.10 -11.06 16.30
CA MET A 114 2.61 -12.32 15.72
C MET A 114 1.50 -13.06 14.97
N ILE A 115 0.33 -13.17 15.57
CA ILE A 115 -0.86 -13.81 14.97
C ILE A 115 -1.30 -13.02 13.74
N ALA A 116 -1.49 -11.70 13.85
CA ALA A 116 -1.97 -10.88 12.73
C ALA A 116 -0.97 -10.81 11.57
N SER A 117 0.34 -10.87 11.84
CA SER A 117 1.37 -10.87 10.81
C SER A 117 1.64 -12.23 10.18
N GLY A 118 0.98 -13.30 10.65
CA GLY A 118 1.27 -14.67 10.21
C GLY A 118 2.64 -15.19 10.64
N ASN A 119 3.38 -14.44 11.46
CA ASN A 119 4.68 -14.82 12.00
C ASN A 119 4.47 -15.60 13.30
N ALA A 120 4.08 -16.87 13.16
CA ALA A 120 4.08 -17.81 14.27
C ALA A 120 5.51 -18.01 14.81
N LEU A 121 5.64 -18.73 15.93
CA LEU A 121 6.95 -19.06 16.47
C LEU A 121 7.76 -19.85 15.44
N PRO A 122 9.06 -19.53 15.25
CA PRO A 122 9.86 -20.18 14.23
C PRO A 122 9.91 -21.70 14.50
N PRO A 123 9.77 -22.55 13.47
CA PRO A 123 9.91 -23.99 13.62
C PRO A 123 11.35 -24.37 13.99
N PRO A 124 11.58 -25.51 14.66
CA PRO A 124 12.93 -25.98 14.99
C PRO A 124 13.84 -25.93 13.76
N ALA A 125 14.95 -25.19 13.84
CA ALA A 125 15.84 -25.03 12.69
C ALA A 125 16.57 -26.33 12.31
N TYR A 126 16.62 -27.29 13.23
CA TYR A 126 17.24 -28.61 13.07
C TYR A 126 16.44 -29.67 13.87
N GLY A 127 16.24 -30.85 13.27
CA GLY A 127 15.50 -31.98 13.84
C GLY A 127 16.21 -32.64 15.01
#